data_AF-F6S034-F1
#
_entry.id   AF-F6S034-F1
#
_cell.length_a   1.000
_cell.length_b   1.000
_cell.length_c   1.000
_cell.angle_alpha   90.00
_cell.angle_beta   90.00
_cell.angle_gamma   90.00
#
_symmetry.space_group_name_H-M   'P 1'
#
loop_
_entity.id
_entity.type
_entity.pdbx_description
1 polymer ?
#
loop_
_entity_poly.entity_id
_entity_poly.type
_entity_poly.pdbx_seq_one_letter_code
_entity_poly.pdbx_strand_id
1 'polypeptide(L)'
;MMRRRKSHHTVSLALCTVDGQRLSFGDKETPHPLNACATMFNYCLAHAQNGPEVMLHYLGKEPKPEDKGELTFNSDGKVWNPLTKSGAFMTSCLVFREMAVEERLDALHAFYDTLSGHEPLCCDNLSYNFKRSYAHEEIGAAYNLSSTQRLPRGTSEFIAEALDFHFQSSSTAMTSDACAVSAATLANNGICPL
;
A
#
# COMPACT_ATOMS: atom_id res chain seq x y z
N MET A 1 -22.19 -26.81 -8.75
CA MET A 1 -20.92 -27.21 -9.40
C MET A 1 -20.20 -25.95 -9.86
N MET A 2 -19.34 -25.36 -9.01
CA MET A 2 -18.54 -24.19 -9.40
C MET A 2 -17.60 -24.62 -10.53
N ARG A 3 -17.78 -24.05 -11.73
CA ARG A 3 -16.80 -24.19 -12.81
C ARG A 3 -15.47 -23.65 -12.28
N ARG A 4 -14.48 -24.53 -12.13
CA ARG A 4 -13.07 -24.12 -11.98
C ARG A 4 -12.73 -23.25 -13.18
N ARG A 5 -12.55 -21.95 -12.94
CA ARG A 5 -12.04 -21.01 -13.95
C ARG A 5 -10.67 -21.56 -14.38
N LYS A 6 -10.47 -21.81 -15.68
CA LYS A 6 -9.15 -22.18 -16.19
C LYS A 6 -8.19 -21.04 -15.81
N SER A 7 -7.25 -21.33 -14.93
CA SER A 7 -6.16 -20.42 -14.59
C SER A 7 -5.26 -20.32 -15.81
N HIS A 8 -5.47 -19.31 -16.65
CA HIS A 8 -4.41 -18.88 -17.55
C HIS A 8 -3.43 -18.09 -16.71
N HIS A 9 -2.20 -18.58 -16.59
CA HIS A 9 -1.12 -17.80 -16.02
C HIS A 9 -0.91 -16.59 -16.94
N THR A 10 -1.35 -15.42 -16.49
CA THR A 10 -1.10 -14.18 -17.22
C THR A 10 0.30 -13.68 -16.88
N VAL A 11 1.01 -13.18 -17.88
CA VAL A 11 2.36 -12.64 -17.72
C VAL A 11 2.42 -11.35 -18.51
N SER A 12 2.88 -10.29 -17.85
CA SER A 12 3.15 -9.02 -18.50
C SER A 12 4.46 -8.43 -18.01
N LEU A 13 5.12 -7.70 -18.91
CA LEU A 13 6.31 -6.91 -18.64
C LEU A 13 6.05 -5.51 -19.18
N ALA A 14 6.29 -4.48 -18.37
CA ALA A 14 6.22 -3.09 -18.81
C ALA A 14 7.44 -2.32 -18.29
N LEU A 15 7.87 -1.34 -19.07
CA LEU A 15 9.01 -0.47 -18.81
C LEU A 15 8.60 0.96 -19.13
N CYS A 16 8.97 1.88 -18.25
CA CYS A 16 8.90 3.32 -18.46
C CYS A 16 10.23 3.93 -18.00
N THR A 17 10.85 4.76 -18.84
CA THR A 17 12.05 5.50 -18.45
C THR A 17 11.65 6.83 -17.79
N VAL A 18 12.60 7.48 -17.12
CA VAL A 18 12.40 8.81 -16.51
C VAL A 18 12.14 9.91 -17.56
N ASP A 19 12.42 9.63 -18.84
CA ASP A 19 12.12 10.51 -19.99
C ASP A 19 10.79 10.16 -20.69
N GLY A 20 9.97 9.27 -20.10
CA GLY A 20 8.64 8.92 -20.60
C GLY A 20 8.62 7.89 -21.74
N GLN A 21 9.76 7.28 -22.10
CA GLN A 21 9.80 6.22 -23.11
C GLN A 21 9.18 4.94 -22.53
N ARG A 22 8.27 4.29 -23.29
CA ARG A 22 7.49 3.15 -22.80
C ARG A 22 7.60 1.93 -23.71
N LEU A 23 7.68 0.75 -23.10
CA LEU A 23 7.70 -0.55 -23.79
C LEU A 23 6.98 -1.61 -22.95
N SER A 24 6.16 -2.45 -23.57
CA SER A 24 5.29 -3.38 -22.86
C SER A 24 5.05 -4.67 -23.66
N PHE A 25 5.02 -5.82 -23.00
CA PHE A 25 4.78 -7.13 -23.58
C PHE A 25 3.79 -7.95 -22.73
N GLY A 26 3.14 -8.94 -23.35
CA GLY A 26 2.23 -9.86 -22.67
C GLY A 26 0.87 -9.25 -22.33
N ASP A 27 0.25 -9.72 -21.24
CA ASP A 27 -1.13 -9.41 -20.82
C ASP A 27 -1.27 -8.03 -20.14
N LYS A 28 -0.67 -6.99 -20.72
CA LYS A 28 -0.48 -5.68 -20.09
C LYS A 28 -1.75 -4.91 -19.73
N GLU A 29 -2.85 -5.18 -20.43
CA GLU A 29 -4.13 -4.48 -20.23
C GLU A 29 -4.91 -5.02 -19.02
N THR A 30 -4.48 -6.14 -18.44
CA THR A 30 -5.16 -6.72 -17.27
C THR A 30 -4.70 -5.97 -16.02
N PRO A 31 -5.60 -5.27 -15.29
CA PRO A 31 -5.23 -4.66 -14.02
C PRO A 31 -5.08 -5.74 -12.94
N HIS A 32 -4.10 -5.53 -12.06
CA HIS A 32 -3.82 -6.42 -10.94
C HIS A 32 -3.76 -5.62 -9.63
N PRO A 33 -4.33 -6.14 -8.51
CA PRO A 33 -4.26 -5.45 -7.22
C PRO A 33 -2.81 -5.28 -6.80
N LEU A 34 -2.46 -4.07 -6.37
CA LEU A 34 -1.10 -3.71 -5.96
C LEU A 34 -0.60 -4.53 -4.77
N ASN A 35 -1.52 -4.98 -3.90
CA ASN A 35 -1.20 -5.71 -2.67
C ASN A 35 -0.12 -4.97 -1.87
N ALA A 36 0.96 -5.66 -1.49
CA ALA A 36 2.07 -5.07 -0.75
C ALA A 36 2.80 -3.94 -1.50
N CYS A 37 2.70 -3.87 -2.83
CA CYS A 37 3.33 -2.79 -3.59
C CYS A 37 2.71 -1.42 -3.29
N ALA A 38 1.43 -1.38 -2.91
CA ALA A 38 0.75 -0.15 -2.50
C ALA A 38 1.46 0.53 -1.31
N THR A 39 2.09 -0.27 -0.44
CA THR A 39 2.83 0.24 0.73
C THR A 39 3.97 1.16 0.34
N MET A 40 4.64 0.92 -0.81
CA MET A 40 5.73 1.78 -1.27
C MET A 40 5.21 3.19 -1.57
N PHE A 41 4.12 3.29 -2.32
CA PHE A 41 3.51 4.57 -2.67
C PHE A 41 2.90 5.27 -1.45
N ASN A 42 2.20 4.51 -0.60
CA ASN A 42 1.64 5.03 0.65
C ASN A 42 2.71 5.56 1.60
N TYR A 43 3.87 4.91 1.67
CA TYR A 43 4.99 5.37 2.49
C TYR A 43 5.55 6.70 1.98
N CYS A 44 5.74 6.85 0.66
CA CYS A 44 6.16 8.11 0.06
C CYS A 44 5.17 9.23 0.36
N LEU A 45 3.86 8.97 0.19
CA LEU A 45 2.81 9.94 0.49
C LEU A 45 2.77 10.32 1.98
N ALA A 46 2.80 9.33 2.88
CA ALA A 46 2.82 9.58 4.32
C ALA A 46 4.06 10.39 4.74
N HIS A 47 5.22 10.09 4.14
CA HIS A 47 6.45 10.83 4.39
C HIS A 47 6.37 12.28 3.89
N ALA A 48 5.78 12.51 2.71
CA ALA A 48 5.56 13.86 2.18
C ALA A 48 4.60 14.69 3.05
N GLN A 49 3.56 14.06 3.61
CA GLN A 49 2.56 14.73 4.44
C GLN A 49 3.04 15.04 5.86
N ASN A 50 3.75 14.09 6.47
CA ASN A 50 4.05 14.13 7.91
C ASN A 50 5.51 14.48 8.22
N GLY A 51 6.39 14.40 7.24
CA GLY A 51 7.82 14.63 7.41
C GLY A 51 8.56 13.49 8.14
N PRO A 52 9.90 13.52 8.15
CA PRO A 52 10.72 12.41 8.64
C PRO A 52 10.57 12.18 10.14
N GLU A 53 10.37 13.22 10.94
CA GLU A 53 10.28 13.08 12.40
C GLU A 53 9.08 12.23 12.83
N VAL A 54 7.89 12.51 12.27
CA VAL A 54 6.68 11.75 12.54
C VAL A 54 6.82 10.32 12.02
N MET A 55 7.35 10.14 10.81
CA MET A 55 7.55 8.80 10.25
C MET A 55 8.48 7.95 11.13
N LEU A 56 9.62 8.53 11.57
CA LEU A 56 10.61 7.85 12.41
C LEU A 56 10.17 7.66 13.86
N HIS A 57 9.11 8.33 14.30
CA HIS A 57 8.49 8.04 15.59
C HIS A 57 7.83 6.66 15.58
N TYR A 58 7.11 6.32 14.50
CA TYR A 58 6.34 5.07 14.41
C TYR A 58 7.10 3.93 13.72
N LEU A 59 7.87 4.23 12.69
CA LEU A 59 8.49 3.26 11.78
C LEU A 59 10.00 3.17 12.03
N GLY A 60 10.50 1.96 12.20
CA GLY A 60 11.92 1.65 12.14
C GLY A 60 12.46 1.68 10.70
N LYS A 61 13.76 1.46 10.57
CA LYS A 61 14.49 1.46 9.29
C LYS A 61 15.11 0.10 8.95
N GLU A 62 15.11 -0.83 9.90
CA GLU A 62 15.89 -2.06 9.83
C GLU A 62 15.05 -3.21 9.28
N PRO A 63 15.66 -4.15 8.54
CA PRO A 63 14.98 -5.38 8.17
C PRO A 63 14.55 -6.13 9.44
N LYS A 64 13.34 -6.70 9.41
CA LYS A 64 12.88 -7.58 10.48
C LYS A 64 13.74 -8.85 10.47
N PRO A 65 14.35 -9.27 11.59
CA PRO A 65 15.10 -10.53 11.64
C PRO A 65 14.20 -11.74 11.35
N GLU A 66 14.75 -12.77 10.69
CA GLU A 66 14.00 -13.96 10.26
C GLU A 66 13.43 -14.76 11.44
N ASP A 67 14.08 -14.72 12.60
CA ASP A 67 13.65 -15.41 13.82
C ASP A 67 12.52 -14.67 14.57
N LYS A 68 12.04 -13.53 14.04
CA LYS A 68 10.99 -12.71 14.67
C LYS A 68 9.65 -12.82 13.93
N GLY A 69 8.59 -13.03 14.72
CA GLY A 69 7.21 -13.04 14.22
C GLY A 69 6.70 -11.65 13.80
N GLU A 70 5.60 -11.60 13.05
CA GLU A 70 4.99 -10.36 12.52
C GLU A 70 4.51 -9.38 13.59
N LEU A 71 4.21 -9.86 14.79
CA LEU A 71 3.69 -9.06 15.92
C LEU A 71 4.80 -8.46 16.80
N THR A 72 6.06 -8.63 16.41
CA THR A 72 7.20 -8.11 17.17
C THR A 72 7.53 -6.67 16.83
N PHE A 73 8.15 -5.98 17.78
CA PHE A 73 8.68 -4.62 17.63
C PHE A 73 10.20 -4.65 17.69
N ASN A 74 10.84 -3.62 17.15
CA ASN A 74 12.29 -3.44 17.29
C ASN A 74 12.67 -3.01 18.72
N SER A 75 13.96 -2.82 18.98
CA SER A 75 14.48 -2.40 20.30
C SER A 75 13.93 -1.07 20.79
N ASP A 76 13.56 -0.18 19.87
CA ASP A 76 12.98 1.13 20.17
C ASP A 76 11.45 1.06 20.41
N GLY A 77 10.87 -0.14 20.35
CA GLY A 77 9.43 -0.35 20.46
C GLY A 77 8.62 0.04 19.23
N LYS A 78 9.27 0.27 18.08
CA LYS A 78 8.64 0.64 16.80
C LYS A 78 8.35 -0.60 15.95
N VAL A 79 7.48 -0.47 14.96
CA VAL A 79 7.40 -1.48 13.89
C VAL A 79 8.74 -1.50 13.13
N TRP A 80 9.17 -2.66 12.66
CA TRP A 80 10.51 -2.85 12.11
C TRP A 80 10.84 -1.93 10.92
N ASN A 81 9.96 -1.89 9.94
CA ASN A 81 10.08 -1.05 8.76
C ASN A 81 8.71 -0.99 8.05
N PRO A 82 8.50 -0.07 7.09
CA PRO A 82 7.23 0.05 6.38
C PRO A 82 6.80 -1.20 5.60
N LEU A 83 7.75 -2.09 5.23
CA LEU A 83 7.49 -3.25 4.38
C LEU A 83 7.02 -4.49 5.16
N THR A 84 6.97 -4.46 6.50
CA THR A 84 6.29 -5.50 7.29
C THR A 84 4.78 -5.29 7.30
N LYS A 85 3.99 -6.30 7.69
CA LYS A 85 2.52 -6.17 7.78
C LYS A 85 2.10 -5.06 8.74
N SER A 86 2.72 -5.04 9.93
CA SER A 86 2.54 -3.98 10.93
C SER A 86 3.00 -2.61 10.43
N GLY A 87 4.09 -2.55 9.65
CA GLY A 87 4.60 -1.33 9.02
C GLY A 87 3.67 -0.78 7.94
N ALA A 88 3.12 -1.65 7.11
CA ALA A 88 2.19 -1.28 6.05
C ALA A 88 0.89 -0.73 6.64
N PHE A 89 0.35 -1.39 7.67
CA PHE A 89 -0.83 -0.89 8.39
C PHE A 89 -0.55 0.46 9.08
N MET A 90 0.58 0.58 9.80
CA MET A 90 0.99 1.84 10.42
C MET A 90 1.12 2.97 9.41
N THR A 91 1.70 2.68 8.23
CA THR A 91 1.81 3.63 7.13
C THR A 91 0.42 4.08 6.65
N SER A 92 -0.52 3.16 6.45
CA SER A 92 -1.91 3.49 6.10
C SER A 92 -2.60 4.35 7.17
N CYS A 93 -2.25 4.23 8.44
CA CYS A 93 -2.79 5.07 9.51
C CYS A 93 -2.25 6.52 9.47
N LEU A 94 -1.13 6.76 8.80
CA LEU A 94 -0.48 8.07 8.70
C LEU A 94 -0.87 8.84 7.42
N VAL A 95 -1.42 8.16 6.42
CA VAL A 95 -1.88 8.76 5.15
C VAL A 95 -3.20 9.50 5.33
N PHE A 96 -3.28 10.78 4.96
CA PHE A 96 -4.50 11.61 5.04
C PHE A 96 -5.22 11.54 6.40
N ARG A 97 -4.47 11.39 7.50
CA ARG A 97 -5.05 11.13 8.83
C ARG A 97 -5.90 12.26 9.40
N GLU A 98 -5.74 13.47 8.87
CA GLU A 98 -6.51 14.66 9.28
C GLU A 98 -7.79 14.84 8.43
N MET A 99 -8.01 14.00 7.40
CA MET A 99 -9.21 14.02 6.56
C MET A 99 -10.31 13.12 7.12
N ALA A 100 -11.56 13.42 6.74
CA ALA A 100 -12.69 12.55 7.02
C ALA A 100 -12.49 11.17 6.36
N VAL A 101 -12.92 10.10 7.03
CA VAL A 101 -12.66 8.72 6.61
C VAL A 101 -13.17 8.44 5.20
N GLU A 102 -14.31 9.01 4.85
CA GLU A 102 -14.99 8.81 3.57
C GLU A 102 -14.22 9.44 2.40
N GLU A 103 -13.41 10.47 2.65
CA GLU A 103 -12.67 11.21 1.63
C GLU A 103 -11.26 10.64 1.38
N ARG A 104 -10.74 9.85 2.33
CA ARG A 104 -9.35 9.38 2.30
C ARG A 104 -9.07 8.47 1.11
N LEU A 105 -10.03 7.63 0.71
CA LEU A 105 -9.84 6.71 -0.42
C LEU A 105 -9.79 7.47 -1.75
N ASP A 106 -10.70 8.43 -1.93
CA ASP A 106 -10.73 9.26 -3.14
C ASP A 106 -9.45 10.11 -3.25
N ALA A 107 -8.98 10.68 -2.15
CA ALA A 107 -7.71 11.41 -2.11
C ALA A 107 -6.51 10.50 -2.42
N LEU A 108 -6.54 9.24 -1.97
CA LEU A 108 -5.51 8.26 -2.29
C LEU A 108 -5.52 7.86 -3.77
N HIS A 109 -6.71 7.67 -4.35
CA HIS A 109 -6.84 7.37 -5.79
C HIS A 109 -6.43 8.56 -6.64
N ALA A 110 -6.73 9.79 -6.24
CA ALA A 110 -6.23 10.99 -6.90
C ALA A 110 -4.69 11.06 -6.87
N PHE A 111 -4.07 10.70 -5.74
CA PHE A 111 -2.61 10.59 -5.66
C PHE A 111 -2.07 9.53 -6.61
N TYR A 112 -2.65 8.32 -6.61
CA TYR A 112 -2.25 7.26 -7.53
C TYR A 112 -2.43 7.63 -9.00
N ASP A 113 -3.48 8.36 -9.34
CA ASP A 113 -3.77 8.82 -10.70
C ASP A 113 -2.67 9.78 -11.19
N THR A 114 -2.24 10.72 -10.35
CA THR A 114 -1.11 11.60 -10.70
C THR A 114 0.21 10.83 -10.81
N LEU A 115 0.41 9.83 -9.96
CA LEU A 115 1.64 9.04 -9.89
C LEU A 115 1.79 8.07 -11.09
N SER A 116 0.66 7.61 -11.64
CA SER A 116 0.61 6.71 -12.81
C SER A 116 0.51 7.44 -14.16
N GLY A 117 0.52 8.79 -14.17
CA GLY A 117 0.36 9.57 -15.41
C GLY A 117 -1.06 9.49 -15.99
N HIS A 118 -2.07 9.48 -15.12
CA HIS A 118 -3.49 9.37 -15.47
C HIS A 118 -3.88 8.05 -16.17
N GLU A 119 -3.09 7.00 -15.96
CA GLU A 119 -3.43 5.65 -16.40
C GLU A 119 -4.61 5.09 -15.57
N PRO A 120 -5.54 4.33 -16.18
CA PRO A 120 -6.74 3.85 -15.49
C PRO A 120 -6.44 3.03 -14.23
N LEU A 121 -7.13 3.40 -13.16
CA LEU A 121 -7.14 2.70 -11.87
C LEU A 121 -8.49 2.03 -11.65
N CYS A 122 -8.50 0.92 -10.91
CA CYS A 122 -9.76 0.33 -10.46
C CYS A 122 -9.65 -0.30 -9.08
N CYS A 123 -10.79 -0.58 -8.45
CA CYS A 123 -10.86 -1.28 -7.19
C CYS A 123 -11.10 -2.77 -7.44
N ASP A 124 -10.18 -3.63 -6.99
CA ASP A 124 -10.38 -5.08 -7.00
C ASP A 124 -11.18 -5.52 -5.77
N ASN A 125 -12.51 -5.59 -5.95
CA ASN A 125 -13.43 -6.03 -4.91
C ASN A 125 -13.19 -7.48 -4.44
N LEU A 126 -12.63 -8.35 -5.28
CA LEU A 126 -12.33 -9.72 -4.87
C LEU A 126 -11.13 -9.74 -3.92
N SER A 127 -10.07 -9.00 -4.25
CA SER A 127 -8.89 -8.82 -3.40
C SER A 127 -9.26 -8.19 -2.06
N TYR A 128 -10.09 -7.14 -2.08
CA TYR A 128 -10.58 -6.48 -0.87
C TYR A 128 -11.34 -7.44 0.05
N ASN A 129 -12.37 -8.12 -0.46
CA ASN A 129 -13.18 -9.03 0.34
C ASN A 129 -12.36 -10.22 0.84
N PHE A 130 -11.43 -10.73 0.03
CA PHE A 130 -10.53 -11.79 0.44
C PHE A 130 -9.68 -11.36 1.63
N LYS A 131 -9.04 -10.18 1.57
CA LYS A 131 -8.22 -9.65 2.67
C LYS A 131 -9.05 -9.42 3.93
N ARG A 132 -10.23 -8.81 3.79
CA ARG A 132 -11.14 -8.57 4.91
C ARG A 132 -11.53 -9.85 5.65
N SER A 133 -11.67 -10.97 4.94
CA SER A 133 -12.01 -12.26 5.55
C SER A 133 -10.81 -13.08 6.04
N TYR A 134 -9.65 -12.98 5.38
CA TYR A 134 -8.57 -13.95 5.53
C TYR A 134 -7.19 -13.36 5.87
N ALA A 135 -7.01 -12.03 5.92
CA ALA A 135 -5.75 -11.39 6.30
C ALA A 135 -5.54 -11.37 7.83
N HIS A 136 -5.57 -12.55 8.45
CA HIS A 136 -5.58 -12.68 9.91
C HIS A 136 -4.30 -12.14 10.59
N GLU A 137 -3.15 -12.23 9.92
CA GLU A 137 -1.89 -11.71 10.48
C GLU A 137 -1.86 -10.17 10.47
N GLU A 138 -2.36 -9.55 9.41
CA GLU A 138 -2.51 -8.10 9.28
C GLU A 138 -3.52 -7.56 10.31
N ILE A 139 -4.65 -8.26 10.47
CA ILE A 139 -5.65 -7.94 11.50
C ILE A 139 -5.02 -8.07 12.89
N GLY A 140 -4.33 -9.18 13.17
CA GLY A 140 -3.63 -9.39 14.43
C GLY A 140 -2.59 -8.30 14.71
N ALA A 141 -1.84 -7.87 13.70
CA ALA A 141 -0.86 -6.79 13.80
C ALA A 141 -1.52 -5.45 14.14
N ALA A 142 -2.65 -5.12 13.52
CA ALA A 142 -3.40 -3.90 13.82
C ALA A 142 -3.88 -3.89 15.28
N TYR A 143 -4.53 -4.96 15.74
CA TYR A 143 -5.00 -5.04 17.13
C TYR A 143 -3.85 -5.08 18.14
N ASN A 144 -2.72 -5.70 17.81
CA ASN A 144 -1.51 -5.67 18.64
C ASN A 144 -0.93 -4.26 18.76
N LEU A 145 -0.92 -3.48 17.68
CA LEU A 145 -0.51 -2.06 17.72
C LEU A 145 -1.45 -1.21 18.59
N SER A 146 -2.76 -1.48 18.51
CA SER A 146 -3.75 -0.78 19.33
C SER A 146 -3.64 -1.15 20.81
N SER A 147 -3.57 -2.46 21.14
CA SER A 147 -3.47 -2.93 22.53
C SER A 147 -2.20 -2.47 23.23
N THR A 148 -1.13 -2.26 22.45
CA THR A 148 0.16 -1.79 22.95
C THR A 148 0.34 -0.27 22.79
N GLN A 149 -0.73 0.47 22.47
CA GLN A 149 -0.78 1.94 22.40
C GLN A 149 0.27 2.59 21.48
N ARG A 150 0.55 1.94 20.34
CA ARG A 150 1.57 2.39 19.38
C ARG A 150 0.99 3.11 18.16
N LEU A 151 -0.33 3.12 18.00
CA LEU A 151 -0.98 3.79 16.89
C LEU A 151 -0.97 5.32 17.07
N PRO A 152 -1.11 6.09 15.97
CA PRO A 152 -1.37 7.51 16.05
C PRO A 152 -2.61 7.82 16.89
N ARG A 153 -2.64 9.01 17.50
CA ARG A 153 -3.77 9.44 18.34
C ARG A 153 -5.08 9.40 17.54
N GLY A 154 -6.16 8.93 18.17
CA GLY A 154 -7.48 8.77 17.54
C GLY A 154 -7.63 7.50 16.68
N THR A 155 -6.54 6.88 16.20
CA THR A 155 -6.67 5.69 15.34
C THR A 155 -7.22 4.47 16.09
N SER A 156 -6.88 4.28 17.37
CA SER A 156 -7.36 3.14 18.16
C SER A 156 -8.88 3.10 18.34
N GLU A 157 -9.56 4.24 18.26
CA GLU A 157 -11.02 4.35 18.36
C GLU A 157 -11.72 3.88 17.09
N PHE A 158 -11.02 3.89 15.95
CA PHE A 158 -11.54 3.59 14.60
C PHE A 158 -10.68 2.52 13.89
N ILE A 159 -10.33 1.46 14.63
CA ILE A 159 -9.41 0.43 14.12
C ILE A 159 -10.00 -0.35 12.94
N ALA A 160 -11.32 -0.56 12.93
CA ALA A 160 -12.01 -1.30 11.87
C ALA A 160 -11.97 -0.50 10.56
N GLU A 161 -12.21 0.81 10.65
CA GLU A 161 -12.15 1.76 9.54
C GLU A 161 -10.72 1.92 9.03
N ALA A 162 -9.72 1.96 9.92
CA ALA A 162 -8.31 1.97 9.53
C ALA A 162 -7.91 0.69 8.78
N LEU A 163 -8.41 -0.48 9.21
CA LEU A 163 -8.21 -1.75 8.53
C LEU A 163 -8.90 -1.77 7.15
N ASP A 164 -10.13 -1.29 7.06
CA ASP A 164 -10.85 -1.20 5.79
C ASP A 164 -10.11 -0.28 4.80
N PHE A 165 -9.64 0.89 5.24
CA PHE A 165 -8.80 1.77 4.41
C PHE A 165 -7.50 1.08 3.95
N HIS A 166 -6.82 0.37 4.85
CA HIS A 166 -5.62 -0.40 4.51
C HIS A 166 -5.92 -1.48 3.45
N PHE A 167 -7.02 -2.22 3.59
CA PHE A 167 -7.41 -3.24 2.61
C PHE A 167 -7.85 -2.63 1.28
N GLN A 168 -8.59 -1.51 1.28
CA GLN A 168 -8.97 -0.79 0.07
C GLN A 168 -7.72 -0.27 -0.67
N SER A 169 -6.78 0.36 0.04
CA SER A 169 -5.54 0.88 -0.56
C SER A 169 -4.73 -0.20 -1.25
N SER A 170 -4.54 -1.36 -0.61
CA SER A 170 -3.80 -2.50 -1.18
C SER A 170 -4.59 -3.26 -2.25
N SER A 171 -5.89 -3.03 -2.37
CA SER A 171 -6.76 -3.65 -3.37
C SER A 171 -7.05 -2.73 -4.55
N THR A 172 -6.44 -1.54 -4.57
CA THR A 172 -6.36 -0.74 -5.79
C THR A 172 -5.54 -1.51 -6.81
N ALA A 173 -6.06 -1.59 -8.03
CA ALA A 173 -5.49 -2.35 -9.12
C ALA A 173 -5.03 -1.44 -10.26
N MET A 174 -3.87 -1.78 -10.80
CA MET A 174 -3.17 -1.06 -11.87
C MET A 174 -2.77 -2.05 -12.96
N THR A 175 -2.71 -1.58 -14.20
CA THR A 175 -2.09 -2.33 -15.30
C THR A 175 -0.56 -2.36 -15.12
N SER A 176 0.12 -3.25 -15.84
CA SER A 176 1.59 -3.27 -15.81
C SER A 176 2.18 -1.95 -16.33
N ASP A 177 1.52 -1.36 -17.33
CA ASP A 177 1.86 -0.07 -17.90
C ASP A 177 1.74 1.07 -16.86
N ALA A 178 0.64 1.13 -16.10
CA ALA A 178 0.48 2.08 -15.00
C ALA A 178 1.55 1.88 -13.92
N CYS A 179 1.81 0.63 -13.50
CA CYS A 179 2.86 0.31 -12.53
C CYS A 179 4.26 0.75 -13.01
N ALA A 180 4.55 0.64 -14.31
CA ALA A 180 5.84 1.05 -14.86
C ALA A 180 6.01 2.57 -14.80
N VAL A 181 4.96 3.35 -15.11
CA VAL A 181 4.96 4.82 -14.95
C VAL A 181 5.12 5.20 -13.48
N SER A 182 4.34 4.56 -12.60
CA SER A 182 4.43 4.73 -11.14
C SER A 182 5.84 4.49 -10.60
N ALA A 183 6.53 3.45 -11.09
CA ALA A 183 7.91 3.17 -10.73
C ALA A 183 8.90 4.20 -11.31
N ALA A 184 8.67 4.67 -12.54
CA ALA A 184 9.46 5.72 -13.16
C ALA A 184 9.31 7.07 -12.43
N THR A 185 8.12 7.39 -11.91
CA THR A 185 7.89 8.55 -11.03
C THR A 185 8.80 8.49 -9.80
N LEU A 186 8.92 7.33 -9.15
CA LEU A 186 9.85 7.14 -8.03
C LEU A 186 11.32 7.27 -8.48
N ALA A 187 11.68 6.70 -9.64
CA ALA A 187 13.02 6.82 -10.21
C ALA A 187 13.39 8.26 -10.60
N ASN A 188 12.40 9.08 -10.92
CA ASN A 188 12.53 10.48 -11.31
C ASN A 188 12.28 11.44 -10.14
N ASN A 189 12.68 11.06 -8.92
CA ASN A 189 12.57 11.87 -7.71
C ASN A 189 11.15 12.40 -7.41
N GLY A 190 10.11 11.63 -7.74
CA GLY A 190 8.72 11.98 -7.48
C GLY A 190 8.05 12.80 -8.58
N ILE A 191 8.72 13.07 -9.70
CA ILE A 191 8.14 13.77 -10.85
C ILE A 191 7.66 12.75 -11.87
N CYS A 192 6.36 12.74 -12.18
CA CYS A 192 5.80 11.87 -13.20
C CYS A 192 6.47 12.15 -14.56
N PRO A 193 6.94 11.13 -15.30
CA PRO A 193 7.65 11.32 -16.57
C PRO A 193 6.71 11.56 -17.77
N LEU A 194 5.39 11.62 -17.56
CA LEU A 194 4.36 11.82 -18.59
C LEU A 194 3.61 13.15 -18.39
#